data_AF-T1EUJ5-F1
#
_entry.id   AF-T1EUJ5-F1
#
_cell.length_a   1.000
_cell.length_b   1.000
_cell.length_c   1.000
_cell.angle_alpha   90.00
_cell.angle_beta   90.00
_cell.angle_gamma   90.00
#
_symmetry.space_group_name_H-M   'P 1'
#
loop_
_entity.id
_entity.type
_entity.pdbx_description
1 polymer ?
#
loop_
_entity_poly.entity_id
_entity_poly.type
_entity_poly.pdbx_seq_one_letter_code
_entity_poly.pdbx_strand_id
1 'polypeptide(L)'
;MTHKNTTVIPNPRVDTTPVRFNLVQSLGDILYVYLFLRNLTIKSGSDPNSGRNILDAARSEEITDKTAKIKFNEDGDRLMYFYVWSLSSNASTYTPYMEINLTADNKYSVVGCFVVLINW
;
A
#
# COMPACT_ATOMS: atom_id res chain seq x y z
N MET A 1 -12.92 17.72 -18.45
CA MET A 1 -12.18 17.57 -17.17
C MET A 1 -10.72 17.37 -17.49
N THR A 2 -9.88 18.24 -16.93
CA THR A 2 -8.45 18.39 -17.20
C THR A 2 -7.68 17.24 -16.53
N HIS A 3 -7.19 16.27 -17.30
CA HIS A 3 -6.24 15.29 -16.79
C HIS A 3 -4.91 16.01 -16.55
N LYS A 4 -4.50 16.11 -15.28
CA LYS A 4 -3.20 16.66 -14.93
C LYS A 4 -2.12 15.81 -15.60
N ASN A 5 -1.37 16.50 -16.44
CA ASN A 5 -0.13 16.05 -17.05
C ASN A 5 0.87 15.59 -15.99
N THR A 6 1.75 14.70 -16.41
CA THR A 6 2.94 14.11 -15.75
C THR A 6 2.73 13.02 -14.70
N THR A 7 3.30 11.86 -14.99
CA THR A 7 4.18 11.20 -14.02
C THR A 7 5.28 10.48 -14.80
N VAL A 8 6.39 11.20 -15.00
CA VAL A 8 7.70 10.62 -15.26
C VAL A 8 7.92 9.51 -14.24
N ILE A 9 8.42 8.34 -14.65
CA ILE A 9 8.88 7.36 -13.67
C ILE A 9 10.06 8.01 -12.98
N PRO A 10 10.14 7.96 -11.66
CA PRO A 10 11.33 8.42 -10.98
C PRO A 10 12.54 7.70 -11.56
N ASN A 11 13.40 8.44 -12.27
CA ASN A 11 14.68 7.89 -12.71
C ASN A 11 15.51 7.76 -11.43
N PRO A 12 15.84 6.54 -10.96
CA PRO A 12 16.50 6.36 -9.66
C PRO A 12 17.91 6.97 -9.61
N ARG A 13 18.44 7.45 -10.74
CA ARG A 13 19.72 8.15 -10.84
C ARG A 13 19.59 9.68 -10.95
N VAL A 14 18.40 10.23 -11.20
CA VAL A 14 18.20 11.66 -11.53
C VAL A 14 17.10 12.31 -10.68
N ASP A 15 16.09 11.55 -10.24
CA ASP A 15 15.10 12.00 -9.27
C ASP A 15 15.69 11.91 -7.85
N THR A 16 16.31 13.00 -7.42
CA THR A 16 16.93 13.14 -6.09
C THR A 16 15.91 13.46 -5.00
N THR A 17 14.62 13.54 -5.32
CA THR A 17 13.55 13.40 -4.33
C THR A 17 13.15 11.94 -4.26
N PRO A 18 13.78 11.13 -3.37
CA PRO A 18 13.26 9.82 -3.07
C PRO A 18 11.76 9.93 -2.79
N VAL A 19 11.01 8.85 -3.01
CA VAL A 19 9.76 8.64 -2.27
C VAL A 19 10.15 8.65 -0.80
N ARG A 20 10.24 9.85 -0.24
CA ARG A 20 10.50 10.06 1.16
C ARG A 20 9.17 9.69 1.77
N PHE A 21 9.13 8.51 2.38
CA PHE A 21 8.48 8.42 3.66
C PHE A 21 9.14 9.52 4.50
N ASN A 22 8.57 10.72 4.45
CA ASN A 22 8.86 11.76 5.39
C ASN A 22 8.68 11.09 6.74
N LEU A 23 9.77 10.99 7.49
CA LEU A 23 9.86 10.21 8.73
C LEU A 23 8.65 10.48 9.64
N VAL A 24 8.16 11.72 9.65
CA VAL A 24 6.97 12.18 10.36
C VAL A 24 5.69 11.44 9.95
N GLN A 25 5.47 11.16 8.67
CA GLN A 25 4.28 10.50 8.14
C GLN A 25 4.33 8.98 8.38
N SER A 26 5.49 8.34 8.17
CA SER A 26 5.65 6.91 8.51
C SER A 26 5.63 6.65 10.01
N LEU A 27 6.23 7.53 10.83
CA LEU A 27 6.14 7.43 12.29
C LEU A 27 4.73 7.74 12.79
N GLY A 28 4.02 8.65 12.11
CA GLY A 28 2.62 8.94 12.38
C GLY A 28 1.74 7.70 12.23
N ASP A 29 1.85 7.01 11.10
CA ASP A 29 1.09 5.78 10.83
C ASP A 29 1.45 4.66 11.83
N ILE A 30 2.75 4.48 12.14
CA ILE A 30 3.20 3.47 13.12
C ILE A 30 2.65 3.76 14.52
N LEU A 31 2.74 5.02 14.97
CA LEU A 31 2.22 5.42 16.28
C LEU A 31 0.70 5.26 16.34
N TYR A 32 -0.01 5.65 15.28
CA TYR A 32 -1.45 5.50 15.18
C TYR A 32 -1.86 4.02 15.28
N VAL A 33 -1.23 3.15 14.49
CA VAL A 33 -1.45 1.70 14.53
C VAL A 33 -1.19 1.15 15.94
N TYR A 34 -0.07 1.52 16.57
CA TYR A 34 0.24 1.07 17.92
C TYR A 34 -0.83 1.50 18.94
N LEU A 35 -1.26 2.76 18.92
CA LEU A 35 -2.28 3.26 19.83
C LEU A 35 -3.65 2.59 19.59
N PHE A 36 -4.00 2.34 18.33
CA PHE A 36 -5.21 1.61 17.96
C PHE A 36 -5.20 0.18 18.51
N LEU A 37 -4.14 -0.58 18.24
CA LEU A 37 -3.99 -1.97 18.68
C LEU A 37 -3.92 -2.07 20.21
N ARG A 38 -3.24 -1.12 20.86
CA ARG A 38 -3.22 -1.04 22.32
C ARG A 38 -4.61 -0.81 22.89
N ASN A 39 -5.39 0.08 22.30
CA ASN A 39 -6.78 0.31 22.70
C ASN A 39 -7.67 -0.93 22.47
N LEU A 40 -7.47 -1.65 21.35
CA LEU A 40 -8.16 -2.92 21.08
C LEU A 40 -7.82 -3.98 22.14
N THR A 41 -6.55 -4.05 22.55
CA THR A 41 -6.07 -4.93 23.64
C THR A 41 -6.75 -4.61 24.98
N ILE A 42 -6.94 -3.32 25.30
CA ILE A 42 -7.69 -2.89 26.49
C ILE A 42 -9.15 -3.36 26.41
N LYS A 43 -9.79 -3.15 25.24
CA LYS A 43 -11.19 -3.52 25.03
C LYS A 43 -11.44 -5.03 25.10
N SER A 44 -10.45 -5.85 24.76
CA SER A 44 -10.51 -7.31 24.91
C SER A 44 -10.21 -7.80 26.32
N GLY A 45 -9.92 -6.90 27.27
CA GLY A 45 -9.62 -7.25 28.67
C GLY A 45 -8.22 -7.80 28.90
N SER A 46 -7.33 -7.70 27.89
CA SER A 46 -5.94 -8.16 27.97
C SER A 46 -5.01 -7.05 28.46
N ASP A 47 -3.84 -7.41 29.01
CA ASP A 47 -2.83 -6.43 29.44
C ASP A 47 -2.29 -5.64 28.23
N PRO A 48 -2.51 -4.31 28.16
CA PRO A 48 -2.06 -3.47 27.06
C PRO A 48 -0.57 -3.08 27.13
N ASN A 49 0.18 -3.59 28.11
CA ASN A 49 1.62 -3.43 28.20
C ASN A 49 2.37 -4.70 27.75
N SER A 50 1.65 -5.80 27.48
CA SER A 50 2.20 -7.00 26.88
C SER A 50 2.29 -6.84 25.36
N GLY A 51 3.52 -6.79 24.83
CA GLY A 51 3.74 -6.73 23.39
C GLY A 51 3.14 -7.93 22.65
N ARG A 52 3.07 -9.10 23.31
CA ARG A 52 2.41 -10.28 22.75
C ARG A 52 0.91 -10.06 22.57
N ASN A 53 0.23 -9.51 23.57
CA ASN A 53 -1.22 -9.27 23.50
C ASN A 53 -1.54 -8.24 22.42
N ILE A 54 -0.71 -7.20 22.28
CA ILE A 54 -0.87 -6.18 21.23
C ILE A 54 -0.68 -6.80 19.84
N LEU A 55 0.32 -7.68 19.67
CA LEU A 55 0.53 -8.41 18.42
C LEU A 55 -0.65 -9.35 18.12
N ASP A 56 -1.13 -10.08 19.13
CA ASP A 56 -2.29 -10.97 18.97
C ASP A 56 -3.56 -10.19 18.58
N ALA A 57 -3.72 -8.95 19.09
CA ALA A 57 -4.80 -8.05 18.67
C ALA A 57 -4.64 -7.50 17.24
N ALA A 58 -3.43 -7.56 16.66
CA ALA A 58 -3.18 -7.13 15.29
C ALA A 58 -3.55 -8.20 14.26
N ARG A 59 -3.49 -9.47 14.63
CA ARG A 59 -3.67 -10.59 13.70
C ARG A 59 -5.04 -10.55 13.05
N SER A 60 -5.05 -10.59 11.72
CA SER A 60 -6.26 -10.52 10.89
C SER A 60 -7.09 -9.25 11.06
N GLU A 61 -6.56 -8.21 11.70
CA GLU A 61 -7.28 -6.94 11.92
C GLU A 61 -7.22 -6.03 10.68
N GLU A 62 -8.25 -5.22 10.49
CA GLU A 62 -8.33 -4.18 9.46
C GLU A 62 -8.56 -2.81 10.12
N ILE A 63 -7.53 -1.96 10.08
CA ILE A 63 -7.58 -0.58 10.59
C ILE A 63 -7.91 0.37 9.44
N THR A 64 -8.95 1.19 9.62
CA THR A 64 -9.31 2.25 8.67
C THR A 64 -8.83 3.60 9.18
N ASP A 65 -7.83 4.19 8.51
CA ASP A 65 -7.39 5.57 8.76
C ASP A 65 -7.78 6.47 7.58
N LYS A 66 -8.78 7.33 7.81
CA LYS A 66 -9.39 8.21 6.79
C LYS A 66 -9.86 7.43 5.55
N THR A 67 -9.02 7.36 4.52
CA THR A 67 -9.28 6.67 3.25
C THR A 67 -8.36 5.47 3.03
N ALA A 68 -7.34 5.29 3.87
CA ALA A 68 -6.38 4.20 3.78
C ALA A 68 -6.80 3.02 4.67
N LYS A 69 -6.63 1.81 4.15
CA LYS A 69 -6.83 0.56 4.89
C LYS A 69 -5.47 -0.03 5.23
N ILE A 70 -5.26 -0.36 6.50
CA ILE A 70 -4.11 -1.10 6.99
C ILE A 70 -4.63 -2.47 7.43
N LYS A 71 -4.32 -3.51 6.66
CA LYS A 71 -4.73 -4.88 6.95
C LYS A 71 -3.54 -5.71 7.39
N PHE A 72 -3.77 -6.63 8.31
CA PHE A 72 -2.76 -7.59 8.77
C PHE A 72 -3.16 -9.01 8.38
N ASN A 73 -2.19 -9.90 8.19
CA ASN A 73 -2.43 -11.33 8.02
C ASN A 73 -2.54 -12.03 9.40
N GLU A 74 -2.70 -13.35 9.39
CA GLU A 74 -2.80 -14.18 10.59
C GLU A 74 -1.49 -14.20 11.43
N ASP A 75 -0.36 -13.89 10.81
CA ASP A 75 0.93 -13.80 11.50
C ASP A 75 1.14 -12.44 12.18
N GLY A 76 0.38 -11.42 11.78
CA GLY A 76 0.50 -10.04 12.25
C GLY A 76 1.34 -9.15 11.33
N ASP A 77 1.66 -9.61 10.12
CA ASP A 77 2.35 -8.82 9.11
C ASP A 77 1.38 -7.93 8.33
N ARG A 78 1.80 -6.70 8.05
CA ARG A 78 1.01 -5.75 7.25
C ARG A 78 0.94 -6.21 5.80
N LEU A 79 -0.27 -6.34 5.28
CA LEU A 79 -0.53 -6.55 3.86
C LEU A 79 -0.20 -5.28 3.06
N MET A 80 0.59 -5.45 2.01
CA MET A 80 1.12 -4.36 1.19
C MET A 80 0.45 -4.30 -0.18
N TYR A 81 0.55 -3.12 -0.79
CA TYR A 81 0.08 -2.85 -2.14
C TYR A 81 1.28 -2.48 -3.01
N PHE A 82 1.41 -3.14 -4.17
CA PHE A 82 2.55 -2.98 -5.07
C PHE A 82 2.10 -2.65 -6.49
N TYR A 83 2.96 -1.95 -7.21
CA TYR A 83 2.83 -1.72 -8.64
C TYR A 83 4.01 -2.34 -9.38
N VAL A 84 3.73 -3.13 -10.41
CA VAL A 84 4.72 -3.57 -11.38
C VAL A 84 4.69 -2.61 -12.56
N TRP A 85 5.84 -2.03 -12.89
CA TRP A 85 5.98 -1.09 -13.99
C TRP A 85 6.64 -1.78 -15.17
N SER A 86 6.16 -1.51 -16.38
CA SER A 86 6.73 -2.06 -17.62
C SER A 86 6.97 -0.96 -18.66
N LEU A 87 7.97 -1.18 -19.51
CA LEU A 87 8.26 -0.38 -20.69
C LEU A 87 7.97 -1.22 -21.93
N SER A 88 7.02 -0.80 -22.76
CA SER A 88 6.79 -1.48 -24.05
C SER A 88 7.93 -1.18 -25.03
N SER A 89 8.14 -2.06 -26.01
CA SER A 89 9.30 -2.00 -26.93
C SER A 89 9.45 -0.67 -27.68
N ASN A 90 8.35 0.08 -27.82
CA ASN A 90 8.29 1.31 -28.60
C ASN A 90 7.97 2.53 -27.72
N ALA A 91 7.88 2.36 -26.40
CA ALA A 91 7.58 3.45 -25.49
C ALA A 91 8.86 4.15 -25.02
N SER A 92 8.74 5.45 -24.81
CA SER A 92 9.76 6.28 -24.14
C SER A 92 9.49 6.44 -22.64
N THR A 93 8.36 5.94 -22.16
CA THR A 93 7.92 6.00 -20.77
C THR A 93 7.35 4.66 -20.30
N TYR A 94 7.61 4.32 -19.05
CA TYR A 94 7.05 3.13 -18.40
C TYR A 94 5.67 3.49 -17.87
N THR A 95 4.83 2.47 -17.78
CA THR A 95 3.48 2.57 -17.24
C THR A 95 3.25 1.45 -16.21
N PRO A 96 2.34 1.64 -15.24
CA PRO A 96 1.90 0.54 -14.40
C PRO A 96 1.29 -0.55 -15.27
N TYR A 97 1.88 -1.74 -15.21
CA TYR A 97 1.41 -2.91 -15.95
C TYR A 97 0.45 -3.73 -15.10
N MET A 98 0.79 -3.88 -13.82
CA MET A 98 0.04 -4.71 -12.89
C MET A 98 0.00 -4.06 -11.52
N GLU A 99 -1.17 -4.13 -10.90
CA GLU A 99 -1.35 -3.82 -9.50
C GLU A 99 -1.46 -5.13 -8.72
N ILE A 100 -0.74 -5.21 -7.61
CA ILE A 100 -0.80 -6.31 -6.66
C ILE A 100 -1.37 -5.76 -5.37
N ASN A 101 -2.64 -6.05 -5.11
CA ASN A 101 -3.34 -5.61 -3.92
C ASN A 101 -3.62 -6.74 -2.96
N LEU A 102 -2.69 -6.97 -2.03
CA LEU A 102 -2.85 -8.01 -1.03
C LEU A 102 -3.99 -7.73 -0.04
N THR A 103 -4.53 -6.50 -0.02
CA THR A 103 -5.66 -6.11 0.85
C THR A 103 -7.04 -6.34 0.20
N ALA A 104 -7.10 -6.65 -1.09
CA ALA A 104 -8.33 -6.87 -1.84
C ALA A 104 -8.62 -8.36 -2.07
N ASP A 105 -9.88 -8.70 -2.31
CA ASP A 105 -10.31 -10.07 -2.65
C ASP A 105 -9.65 -10.53 -3.96
N ASN A 106 -9.62 -9.64 -4.97
CA ASN A 106 -8.83 -9.84 -6.18
C ASN A 106 -7.44 -9.21 -6.00
N LYS A 107 -6.46 -10.07 -5.71
CA LYS A 107 -5.10 -9.67 -5.38
C LYS A 107 -4.28 -9.13 -6.56
N TYR A 108 -4.73 -9.39 -7.79
CA TYR A 108 -4.02 -9.01 -9.00
C TYR A 108 -4.99 -8.35 -9.97
N SER A 109 -4.59 -7.21 -10.54
CA SER A 109 -5.28 -6.59 -11.66
C SER A 109 -4.27 -6.12 -12.70
N VAL A 110 -4.60 -6.35 -13.97
CA VAL A 110 -3.83 -5.79 -15.10
C VAL A 110 -4.42 -4.43 -15.40
N VAL A 111 -3.59 -3.40 -15.36
CA VAL A 111 -4.02 -2.03 -15.66
C VAL A 111 -3.97 -1.86 -17.18
N GLY A 112 -5.06 -2.22 -17.85
CA GLY A 112 -5.36 -1.87 -19.24
C GLY A 112 -4.24 -2.11 -20.26
N CYS A 113 -4.27 -3.29 -20.89
CA CYS A 113 -3.69 -3.46 -22.22
C CYS A 113 -4.44 -2.53 -23.18
N PHE A 114 -3.75 -1.67 -23.94
CA PHE A 114 -4.36 -1.04 -25.10
C PHE A 114 -4.74 -2.15 -26.08
N VAL A 115 -6.01 -2.51 -26.15
CA VAL A 115 -6.55 -3.26 -27.28
C VAL A 115 -6.47 -2.32 -28.48
N VAL A 116 -5.41 -2.45 -29.28
CA VAL A 116 -5.42 -1.94 -30.64
C VAL A 116 -6.35 -2.86 -31.42
N LEU A 117 -7.61 -2.44 -31.56
CA LEU A 117 -8.52 -3.00 -32.57
C LEU A 117 -7.93 -2.68 -33.94
N ILE A 118 -7.18 -3.62 -34.52
CA ILE A 118 -6.95 -3.64 -35.96
C ILE A 118 -8.19 -4.29 -36.56
N ASN A 119 -9.14 -3.47 -37.02
CA ASN A 119 -10.14 -3.94 -37.97
C ASN A 119 -9.41 -4.23 -39.28
N TRP A 120 -9.46 -5.48 -39.72
CA TRP A 120 -9.18 -5.87 -41.10
C TRP A 120 -10.38 -5.53 -41.98
#